data_AF-A0A5L4MU24-F1
#
_entry.id   AF-A0A5L4MU24-F1
#
_cell.length_a   1.000
_cell.length_b   1.000
_cell.length_c   1.000
_cell.angle_alpha   90.00
_cell.angle_beta   90.00
_cell.angle_gamma   90.00
#
_symmetry.space_group_name_H-M   'P 1'
#
loop_
_entity.id
_entity.type
_entity.pdbx_description
1 polymer ?
#
loop_
_entity_poly.entity_id
_entity_poly.type
_entity_poly.pdbx_seq_one_letter_code
_entity_poly.pdbx_strand_id
1 'polypeptide(L)' 'MHDDYKDIIDKKYQKSKQFPPMPREKRAAQFAPFSVLNGFNKAILKTQKDMEKALENSKYQEES' A
#
# COMPACT_ATOMS: atom_id res chain seq x y z
N MET A 1 -14.59 -18.58 15.59
CA MET A 1 -13.44 -17.66 15.45
C MET A 1 -12.55 -17.92 16.64
N HIS A 2 -11.49 -18.70 16.43
CA HIS A 2 -10.57 -19.10 17.49
C HIS A 2 -9.53 -17.97 17.63
N ASP A 3 -9.32 -17.47 18.84
CA ASP A 3 -8.33 -16.44 19.15
C ASP A 3 -6.92 -17.08 19.12
N ASP A 4 -6.44 -17.41 17.93
CA ASP A 4 -5.25 -18.25 17.69
C ASP A 4 -3.91 -17.53 17.86
N TYR A 5 -3.92 -16.31 18.35
CA TYR A 5 -2.71 -15.48 18.46
C TYR A 5 -2.33 -15.14 19.91
N LYS A 6 -2.98 -15.76 20.91
CA LYS A 6 -2.68 -15.52 22.34
C LYS A 6 -1.22 -15.76 22.71
N ASP A 7 -0.54 -16.63 21.97
CA ASP A 7 0.87 -16.98 22.14
C ASP A 7 1.86 -15.94 21.56
N ILE A 8 1.38 -15.05 20.68
CA ILE A 8 2.23 -14.04 20.01
C ILE A 8 1.78 -12.59 20.20
N ILE A 9 0.53 -12.32 20.58
CA ILE A 9 -0.03 -10.95 20.64
C ILE A 9 0.67 -10.06 21.67
N ASP A 10 1.09 -10.63 22.80
CA ASP A 10 1.77 -9.91 23.88
C ASP A 10 3.30 -9.89 23.73
N LYS A 11 3.84 -10.47 22.64
CA LYS A 11 5.30 -10.48 22.43
C LYS A 11 5.81 -9.08 22.13
N LYS A 12 6.67 -8.58 23.02
CA LYS A 12 7.39 -7.34 22.79
C LYS A 12 8.22 -7.43 21.51
N TYR A 13 8.05 -6.45 20.63
CA TYR A 13 8.85 -6.32 19.42
C TYR A 13 10.35 -6.25 19.75
N GLN A 14 11.15 -7.11 19.13
CA GLN A 14 12.60 -7.12 19.23
C GLN A 14 13.22 -6.45 18.01
N LYS A 15 13.80 -5.27 18.21
CA LYS A 15 14.48 -4.53 17.14
C LYS A 15 15.80 -5.22 16.79
N SER A 16 16.02 -5.46 15.49
CA SER A 16 17.29 -5.99 15.01
C SER A 16 18.45 -5.06 15.35
N LYS A 17 19.54 -5.63 15.86
CA LYS A 17 20.79 -4.91 16.16
C LYS A 17 21.72 -4.84 14.95
N GLN A 18 21.70 -5.88 14.11
CA GLN A 18 22.56 -6.00 12.94
C GLN A 18 22.00 -5.23 11.75
N PHE A 19 20.67 -5.24 11.58
CA PHE A 19 19.98 -4.57 10.47
C PHE A 19 19.01 -3.53 11.03
N PRO A 20 19.50 -2.32 11.35
CA PRO A 20 18.65 -1.28 11.90
C PRO A 20 17.55 -0.89 10.90
N PRO A 21 16.35 -0.53 11.37
CA PRO A 21 15.29 -0.04 10.49
C PRO A 21 15.73 1.19 9.72
N MET A 22 15.27 1.29 8.48
CA MET A 22 15.54 2.43 7.62
C MET A 22 15.01 3.73 8.25
N PRO A 23 15.82 4.82 8.31
CA PRO A 23 15.36 6.14 8.73
C PRO A 23 14.14 6.62 7.92
N ARG A 24 13.28 7.43 8.55
CA ARG A 24 12.04 7.93 7.90
C ARG A 24 12.31 8.69 6.60
N GLU A 25 13.34 9.52 6.56
CA GLU A 25 13.72 10.29 5.37
C GLU A 25 14.11 9.37 4.21
N LYS A 26 14.91 8.33 4.48
CA LYS A 26 15.26 7.32 3.48
C LYS A 26 14.05 6.52 3.02
N ARG A 27 13.11 6.21 3.92
CA ARG A 27 11.81 5.61 3.55
C ARG A 27 11.00 6.52 2.63
N ALA A 28 10.95 7.83 2.88
CA ALA A 28 10.28 8.78 2.01
C ALA A 28 10.95 8.90 0.64
N ALA A 29 12.29 8.89 0.61
CA ALA A 29 13.07 8.99 -0.63
C ALA A 29 12.84 7.79 -1.57
N GLN A 30 12.41 6.63 -1.08
CA GLN A 30 11.99 5.51 -1.94
C GLN A 30 10.85 5.88 -2.89
N PHE A 31 10.04 6.87 -2.52
CA PHE A 31 8.93 7.39 -3.33
C PHE A 31 9.34 8.58 -4.22
N ALA A 32 10.61 9.01 -4.19
CA ALA A 32 11.11 10.11 -5.01
C ALA A 32 10.86 9.93 -6.53
N PRO A 33 10.96 8.71 -7.12
CA PRO A 33 10.66 8.52 -8.55
C PRO A 33 9.24 8.96 -8.96
N PHE A 34 8.28 8.94 -8.03
CA PHE A 34 6.89 9.32 -8.29
C PHE A 34 6.60 10.80 -7.97
N SER A 35 7.59 11.55 -7.50
CA SER A 35 7.43 12.98 -7.19
C SER A 35 7.01 13.82 -8.40
N VAL A 36 7.38 13.39 -9.61
CA VAL A 36 6.99 14.05 -10.88
C VAL A 36 5.47 14.08 -11.07
N LEU A 37 4.74 13.14 -10.46
CA LEU A 37 3.27 13.10 -10.54
C LEU A 37 2.61 14.28 -9.80
N ASN A 38 3.35 14.93 -8.89
CA ASN A 38 2.87 16.14 -8.22
C ASN A 38 2.70 17.26 -9.26
N GLY A 39 1.45 17.66 -9.50
CA GLY A 39 1.07 18.62 -10.56
C GLY A 39 0.16 18.03 -11.64
N PHE A 40 0.11 16.70 -11.76
CA PHE A 40 -0.73 15.98 -12.74
C PHE A 40 -2.06 15.47 -12.16
N ASN A 41 -2.61 16.15 -11.16
CA ASN A 41 -3.82 15.72 -10.44
C ASN A 41 -5.00 15.39 -11.36
N LYS A 42 -5.21 16.18 -12.43
CA LYS A 42 -6.29 15.93 -13.40
C LYS A 42 -6.11 14.62 -14.16
N ALA A 43 -4.87 14.29 -14.55
CA ALA A 43 -4.56 13.06 -15.26
C ALA A 43 -4.74 11.84 -14.33
N ILE A 44 -4.25 11.94 -13.08
CA ILE A 44 -4.42 10.90 -12.05
C ILE A 44 -5.90 10.61 -11.81
N LEU A 45 -6.73 11.65 -11.61
CA LEU A 45 -8.17 11.49 -11.39
C LEU A 45 -8.89 10.83 -12.57
N LYS A 46 -8.48 11.16 -13.81
CA LYS A 46 -9.04 10.52 -14.99
C LYS A 46 -8.69 9.03 -15.02
N THR A 47 -7.40 8.71 -14.85
CA THR A 47 -6.92 7.32 -14.82
C THR A 47 -7.57 6.51 -13.71
N GLN A 48 -7.81 7.11 -12.53
CA GLN A 48 -8.54 6.48 -11.44
C GLN A 48 -9.96 6.09 -11.85
N LYS A 49 -10.73 7.04 -12.43
CA LYS A 49 -12.11 6.79 -12.88
C LYS A 49 -12.18 5.69 -13.96
N ASP A 50 -11.25 5.73 -14.91
CA ASP A 50 -11.18 4.75 -16.00
C ASP A 50 -10.91 3.33 -15.44
N MET A 51 -10.04 3.23 -14.44
CA MET A 51 -9.72 1.97 -13.75
C MET A 51 -10.88 1.45 -12.88
N GLU A 52 -11.56 2.34 -12.15
CA GLU A 52 -12.77 1.98 -11.37
C GLU A 52 -13.84 1.38 -12.28
N LYS A 53 -14.08 2.01 -13.44
CA LYS A 53 -15.03 1.50 -14.44
C LYS A 53 -14.60 0.15 -15.02
N ALA A 54 -13.32 -0.04 -15.28
CA ALA A 54 -12.80 -1.32 -15.79
C ALA A 54 -12.96 -2.46 -14.76
N LEU A 55 -12.68 -2.18 -13.48
CA LEU A 55 -12.85 -3.14 -12.39
C LEU A 55 -14.32 -3.49 -12.16
N GLU A 56 -15.21 -2.51 -12.25
CA GLU A 56 -16.65 -2.74 -12.17
C GLU A 56 -17.12 -3.65 -13.33
N ASN A 57 -16.70 -3.35 -14.56
CA ASN A 57 -17.03 -4.17 -15.72
C ASN A 57 -16.50 -5.62 -15.62
N SER A 58 -15.30 -5.83 -15.04
CA SER A 58 -14.76 -7.17 -14.88
C SER A 58 -15.54 -7.98 -13.85
N LYS A 59 -16.01 -7.35 -12.77
CA LYS A 59 -16.86 -8.02 -11.77
C LYS A 59 -18.18 -8.49 -12.38
N TYR A 60 -18.82 -7.64 -13.19
CA TYR A 60 -20.04 -8.05 -13.90
C TYR A 60 -19.81 -9.19 -14.91
N GLN A 61 -18.59 -9.35 -15.43
CA GLN A 61 -18.25 -10.46 -16.33
C GLN A 61 -17.99 -11.78 -15.59
N GLU A 62 -17.54 -11.74 -14.33
CA GLU A 62 -17.34 -12.96 -13.52
C GLU A 62 -18.62 -13.43 -12.82
N GLU A 63 -19.60 -12.54 -12.61
CA GLU A 63 -20.89 -12.86 -12.00
C GLU A 63 -21.96 -13.35 -13.00
N SER A 64 -21.65 -13.39 -14.30
CA SER A 64 -22.57 -13.81 -15.38
C SER A 64 -22.18 -15.14 -16.02
#